data_AF-A0A0F9EF55-F1
#
_entry.id   AF-A0A0F9EF55-F1
#
_cell.length_a   1.000
_cell.length_b   1.000
_cell.length_c   1.000
_cell.angle_alpha   90.00
_cell.angle_beta   90.00
_cell.angle_gamma   90.00
#
_symmetry.space_group_name_H-M   'P 1'
#
loop_
_entity.id
_entity.type
_entity.pdbx_description
1 polymer ?
#
loop_
_entity_poly.entity_id
_entity_poly.type
_entity_poly.pdbx_seq_one_letter_code
_entity_poly.pdbx_strand_id
1 'polypeptide(L)'
;MNTLESKLQPGRFTNMSPKMAAIVGCIIGAKFTDPALVELSITADGHVLGRKDGDCGLNEWIGSADDLERNWQMLLGAAGLTEEEQEQARRCYRVNVRDWREVSIS
;
A
#
# COMPACT_ATOMS: atom_id res chain seq x y z
N MET A 1 9.54 -16.90 6.42
CA MET A 1 8.39 -16.00 6.57
C MET A 1 8.90 -14.59 6.41
N ASN A 2 8.33 -13.79 5.51
CA ASN A 2 8.72 -12.38 5.35
C ASN A 2 8.35 -11.66 6.66
N THR A 3 9.33 -11.06 7.34
CA THR A 3 9.12 -10.43 8.67
C THR A 3 8.12 -9.29 8.58
N LEU A 4 8.11 -8.55 7.47
CA LEU A 4 7.11 -7.51 7.20
C LEU A 4 5.69 -8.07 7.10
N GLU A 5 5.51 -9.19 6.39
CA GLU A 5 4.19 -9.81 6.23
C GLU A 5 3.59 -10.19 7.59
N SER A 6 4.41 -10.75 8.49
CA SER A 6 3.97 -11.09 9.85
C SER A 6 3.65 -9.85 10.70
N LYS A 7 4.45 -8.79 10.59
CA LYS A 7 4.26 -7.56 11.39
C LYS A 7 3.15 -6.65 10.88
N LEU A 8 2.90 -6.65 9.58
CA LEU A 8 1.86 -5.87 8.91
C LEU A 8 0.58 -6.67 8.65
N GLN A 9 0.51 -7.91 9.13
CA GLN A 9 -0.67 -8.77 9.08
C GLN A 9 -1.91 -8.03 9.65
N PRO A 10 -3.04 -7.95 8.93
CA PRO A 10 -4.20 -7.16 9.35
C PRO A 10 -4.77 -7.54 10.71
N GLY A 11 -4.72 -8.84 11.06
CA GLY A 11 -5.20 -9.35 12.34
C GLY A 11 -4.45 -8.80 13.57
N ARG A 12 -3.31 -8.12 13.39
CA ARG A 12 -2.60 -7.42 14.47
C ARG A 12 -3.17 -6.04 14.79
N PHE A 13 -4.08 -5.53 13.97
CA PHE A 13 -4.58 -4.16 14.06
C PHE A 13 -6.11 -4.17 14.10
N THR A 14 -6.69 -3.97 15.29
CA THR A 14 -8.14 -4.05 15.52
C THR A 14 -8.97 -3.08 14.69
N ASN A 15 -8.38 -1.95 14.28
CA ASN A 15 -9.05 -0.90 13.51
C ASN A 15 -8.60 -0.85 12.04
N MET A 16 -7.87 -1.86 11.55
CA MET A 16 -7.48 -1.88 10.14
C MET A 16 -8.67 -2.23 9.25
N SER A 17 -9.02 -1.32 8.33
CA SER A 17 -10.09 -1.57 7.36
C SER A 17 -9.68 -2.63 6.33
N PRO A 18 -10.64 -3.38 5.74
CA PRO A 18 -10.34 -4.31 4.65
C PRO A 18 -9.65 -3.64 3.46
N LYS A 19 -9.99 -2.38 3.17
CA LYS A 19 -9.33 -1.58 2.12
C LYS A 19 -7.85 -1.36 2.45
N MET A 20 -7.53 -0.98 3.69
CA MET A 20 -6.14 -0.81 4.12
C MET A 20 -5.38 -2.14 4.10
N ALA A 21 -6.01 -3.25 4.52
CA ALA A 21 -5.40 -4.58 4.42
C ALA A 21 -5.01 -4.94 2.98
N ALA A 22 -5.90 -4.66 2.00
CA ALA A 22 -5.62 -4.88 0.58
C ALA A 22 -4.47 -4.00 0.07
N ILE A 23 -4.46 -2.71 0.46
CA ILE A 23 -3.38 -1.76 0.14
C ILE A 23 -2.03 -2.24 0.67
N VAL A 24 -1.97 -2.63 1.95
CA VAL A 24 -0.75 -3.14 2.58
C VAL A 24 -0.26 -4.38 1.85
N GLY A 25 -1.17 -5.32 1.58
CA GLY A 25 -0.86 -6.53 0.80
C GLY A 25 -0.21 -6.18 -0.54
N CYS A 26 -0.84 -5.28 -1.31
CA CYS A 26 -0.29 -4.80 -2.58
C CYS A 26 1.11 -4.17 -2.41
N ILE A 27 1.30 -3.31 -1.42
CA ILE A 27 2.57 -2.60 -1.19
C ILE A 27 3.70 -3.58 -0.87
N ILE A 28 3.47 -4.59 -0.03
CA ILE A 28 4.52 -5.53 0.41
C ILE A 28 4.59 -6.82 -0.40
N GLY A 29 3.73 -6.97 -1.42
CA GLY A 29 3.65 -8.17 -2.24
C GLY A 29 3.01 -9.38 -1.54
N ALA A 30 2.12 -9.14 -0.55
CA ALA A 30 1.37 -10.16 0.17
C ALA A 30 -0.11 -10.19 -0.26
N LYS A 31 -0.79 -11.31 -0.01
CA LYS A 31 -2.22 -11.47 -0.27
C LYS A 31 -2.99 -11.56 1.03
N PHE A 32 -3.46 -10.41 1.52
CA PHE A 32 -4.24 -10.31 2.77
C PHE A 32 -5.75 -10.29 2.57
N THR A 33 -6.22 -10.05 1.36
CA THR A 33 -7.63 -10.02 1.00
C THR A 33 -7.88 -10.85 -0.25
N ASP A 34 -9.14 -11.25 -0.44
CA ASP A 34 -9.62 -11.91 -1.65
C ASP A 34 -10.90 -11.18 -2.14
N PRO A 35 -10.89 -10.53 -3.33
CA PRO A 35 -9.75 -10.41 -4.24
C PRO A 35 -8.62 -9.55 -3.66
N ALA A 36 -7.38 -9.88 -4.04
CA ALA A 36 -6.20 -9.10 -3.67
C ALA A 36 -6.12 -7.83 -4.53
N LEU A 37 -5.59 -6.75 -3.97
CA LEU A 37 -5.15 -5.61 -4.75
C LEU A 37 -3.77 -5.92 -5.34
N VAL A 38 -3.61 -5.76 -6.65
CA VAL A 38 -2.39 -6.15 -7.40
C VAL A 38 -1.65 -4.97 -8.00
N GLU A 39 -2.25 -3.78 -7.99
CA GLU A 39 -1.63 -2.55 -8.48
C GLU A 39 -2.17 -1.33 -7.73
N LEU A 40 -1.27 -0.38 -7.43
CA LEU A 40 -1.57 0.93 -6.87
C LEU A 40 -0.89 2.01 -7.72
N SER A 41 -1.65 3.03 -8.07
CA SER A 41 -1.16 4.17 -8.85
C SER A 41 -1.66 5.47 -8.26
N ILE A 42 -0.74 6.39 -7.96
CA ILE A 42 -1.01 7.78 -7.61
C ILE A 42 -1.04 8.59 -8.91
N THR A 43 -2.17 9.17 -9.26
CA THR A 43 -2.36 9.99 -10.45
C THR A 43 -1.70 11.37 -10.27
N ALA A 44 -1.49 12.07 -11.39
CA ALA A 44 -0.82 13.38 -11.38
C ALA A 44 -1.55 14.45 -10.53
N ASP A 45 -2.86 14.32 -10.37
CA ASP A 45 -3.71 15.18 -9.52
C ASP A 45 -3.79 14.71 -8.05
N GLY A 46 -2.97 13.72 -7.65
CA GLY A 46 -2.82 13.31 -6.26
C GLY A 46 -3.86 12.31 -5.76
N HIS A 47 -4.64 11.71 -6.65
CA HIS A 47 -5.57 10.64 -6.30
C HIS A 47 -4.92 9.27 -6.39
N VAL A 48 -5.48 8.29 -5.68
CA VAL A 48 -4.99 6.92 -5.65
C VAL A 48 -6.02 5.99 -6.26
N LEU A 49 -5.60 5.28 -7.30
CA LEU A 49 -6.38 4.23 -7.93
C LEU A 49 -5.73 2.87 -7.68
N GLY A 50 -6.56 1.84 -7.62
CA GLY A 50 -6.15 0.46 -7.43
C GLY A 50 -6.75 -0.48 -8.47
N ARG A 51 -6.07 -1.61 -8.72
CA ARG A 51 -6.57 -2.71 -9.53
C ARG A 51 -6.63 -3.97 -8.68
N LYS A 52 -7.77 -4.66 -8.69
CA LYS A 52 -7.90 -5.98 -8.04
C LYS A 52 -7.47 -7.08 -9.01
N ASP A 53 -7.08 -8.21 -8.47
CA ASP A 53 -6.83 -9.42 -9.26
C ASP A 53 -8.09 -9.76 -10.08
N GLY A 54 -7.92 -10.02 -11.37
CA GLY A 54 -9.02 -10.25 -12.32
C GLY A 54 -9.62 -8.99 -12.99
N ASP A 55 -9.29 -7.78 -12.54
CA ASP A 55 -9.77 -6.55 -13.19
C ASP A 55 -8.94 -6.21 -14.46
N CYS A 56 -9.64 -5.72 -15.50
CA CYS A 56 -9.02 -5.25 -16.75
C CYS A 56 -8.29 -3.89 -16.63
N GLY A 57 -8.40 -3.18 -15.49
CA GLY A 57 -7.84 -1.84 -15.30
C GLY A 57 -7.93 -1.33 -13.86
N LEU A 58 -7.43 -0.11 -13.62
CA LEU A 58 -7.49 0.56 -12.31
C LEU A 58 -8.93 1.04 -12.02
N ASN A 59 -9.77 0.15 -11.46
CA ASN A 59 -11.19 0.41 -11.24
C ASN A 59 -11.54 0.79 -9.79
N GLU A 60 -10.61 0.61 -8.84
CA GLU A 60 -10.86 0.87 -7.43
C GLU A 60 -10.40 2.29 -7.06
N TRP A 61 -11.33 3.13 -6.60
CA TRP A 61 -10.98 4.39 -5.97
C TRP A 61 -10.50 4.18 -4.53
N ILE A 62 -9.25 4.53 -4.26
CA ILE A 62 -8.65 4.36 -2.94
C ILE A 62 -8.82 5.61 -2.08
N GLY A 63 -8.48 6.78 -2.60
CA GLY A 63 -8.50 8.06 -1.86
C GLY A 63 -7.47 9.05 -2.39
N SER A 64 -6.95 9.91 -1.51
CA SER A 64 -5.84 10.83 -1.82
C SER A 64 -4.49 10.20 -1.48
N ALA A 65 -3.43 10.67 -2.14
CA ALA A 65 -2.05 10.26 -1.85
C ALA A 65 -1.64 10.65 -0.43
N ASP A 66 -2.02 11.85 0.01
CA ASP A 66 -1.74 12.35 1.36
C ASP A 66 -2.36 11.47 2.44
N ASP A 67 -3.60 10.99 2.23
CA ASP A 67 -4.25 10.07 3.16
C ASP A 67 -3.58 8.70 3.15
N LEU A 68 -3.20 8.18 1.98
CA LEU A 68 -2.47 6.91 1.86
C LEU A 68 -1.14 6.98 2.62
N GLU A 69 -0.33 8.01 2.36
CA GLU A 69 0.98 8.19 2.97
C GLU A 69 0.87 8.36 4.48
N ARG A 70 -0.06 9.19 4.95
CA ARG A 70 -0.31 9.37 6.38
C ARG A 70 -0.70 8.06 7.05
N ASN A 71 -1.64 7.31 6.47
CA ASN A 71 -2.08 6.02 7.00
C ASN A 71 -0.96 4.98 6.99
N TRP A 72 -0.14 4.97 5.94
CA TRP A 72 1.02 4.11 5.82
C TRP A 72 2.05 4.39 6.92
N GLN A 73 2.43 5.65 7.14
CA GLN A 73 3.39 6.00 8.19
C GLN A 73 2.86 5.68 9.60
N MET A 74 1.59 5.96 9.87
CA MET A 74 0.97 5.58 11.15
C MET A 74 1.01 4.07 11.38
N LEU A 75 0.75 3.28 10.34
CA LEU A 75 0.82 1.83 10.42
C LEU A 75 2.25 1.34 10.70
N LEU A 76 3.26 1.84 9.98
CA LEU A 76 4.65 1.46 10.21
C LEU A 76 5.10 1.79 11.64
N GLY A 77 4.69 2.95 12.18
CA GLY A 77 4.95 3.35 13.56
C GLY A 77 4.27 2.43 14.60
N ALA A 78 3.07 1.94 14.29
CA ALA A 78 2.33 1.02 15.18
C ALA A 78 2.81 -0.44 15.10
N ALA A 79 3.49 -0.84 14.02
CA ALA A 79 3.83 -2.23 13.74
C ALA A 79 5.07 -2.75 14.51
N GLY A 80 5.80 -1.88 15.21
CA GLY A 80 7.02 -2.26 15.93
C GLY A 80 8.11 -2.79 15.00
N LEU A 81 8.30 -2.12 13.86
CA LEU A 81 9.32 -2.47 12.88
C LEU A 81 10.71 -2.03 13.35
N THR A 82 11.73 -2.84 13.07
CA THR A 82 13.14 -2.42 13.19
C THR A 82 13.48 -1.41 12.10
N GLU A 83 14.64 -0.76 12.18
CA GLU A 83 15.09 0.19 11.16
C GLU A 83 15.22 -0.48 9.78
N GLU A 84 15.73 -1.71 9.73
CA GLU A 84 15.87 -2.49 8.49
C GLU A 84 14.51 -2.83 7.88
N GLU A 85 13.54 -3.20 8.72
CA GLU A 85 12.18 -3.49 8.27
C GLU A 85 11.47 -2.21 7.78
N GLN A 86 11.67 -1.07 8.44
CA GLN A 86 11.16 0.20 7.95
C GLN A 86 11.74 0.56 6.58
N GLU A 87 13.05 0.35 6.38
CA GLU A 87 13.68 0.60 5.08
C GLU A 87 13.17 -0.38 4.01
N GLN A 88 12.99 -1.65 4.37
CA GLN A 88 12.35 -2.62 3.49
C GLN A 88 10.93 -2.19 3.11
N ALA A 89 10.14 -1.68 4.06
CA ALA A 89 8.78 -1.18 3.82
C ALA A 89 8.76 0.04 2.89
N ARG A 90 9.70 1.00 3.06
CA ARG A 90 9.87 2.15 2.16
C ARG A 90 10.26 1.70 0.75
N ARG A 91 11.16 0.72 0.63
CA ARG A 91 11.53 0.13 -0.66
C ARG A 91 10.32 -0.53 -1.34
N CYS A 92 9.55 -1.31 -0.60
CA CYS A 92 8.30 -1.92 -1.08
C CYS A 92 7.32 -0.87 -1.60
N TYR A 93 7.11 0.22 -0.86
CA TYR A 93 6.26 1.34 -1.30
C TYR A 93 6.75 1.92 -2.63
N ARG A 94 8.03 2.28 -2.73
CA ARG A 94 8.61 2.86 -3.96
C ARG A 94 8.55 1.94 -5.17
N VAL A 95 8.65 0.63 -4.96
CA VAL A 95 8.63 -0.36 -6.05
C VAL A 95 7.20 -0.66 -6.52
N ASN A 96 6.24 -0.73 -5.59
CA ASN A 96 4.89 -1.24 -5.87
C ASN A 96 3.82 -0.16 -6.00
N VAL A 97 4.12 1.09 -5.60
CA VAL A 97 3.24 2.24 -5.82
C VAL A 97 3.79 3.08 -6.97
N ARG A 98 3.06 3.14 -8.09
CA ARG A 98 3.42 4.01 -9.22
C ARG A 98 2.98 5.44 -8.91
N ASP A 99 3.90 6.39 -8.90
CA ASP A 99 3.60 7.78 -8.60
C ASP A 99 3.83 8.67 -9.82
N TRP A 100 2.74 9.30 -10.30
CA TRP A 100 2.76 10.17 -11.48
C TRP A 100 2.77 11.67 -11.15
N ARG A 101 2.82 12.06 -9.87
CA ARG A 101 2.81 13.47 -9.45
C ARG A 101 4.05 14.25 -9.93
N GLU A 102 5.18 13.57 -10.08
CA GLU A 102 6.46 14.21 -10.46
C GLU A 102 6.85 14.02 -11.94
N VAL A 103 5.97 13.45 -12.77
CA VAL A 103 6.25 13.34 -14.21
C VAL A 103 5.98 14.68 -14.88
N SER A 104 6.88 15.65 -14.60
CA SER A 104 7.05 16.82 -15.44
C SER A 104 7.61 16.34 -16.78
N ILE A 105 6.80 16.45 -17.83
CA ILE A 105 7.29 16.34 -19.20
C ILE A 105 8.25 17.51 -19.39
N SER A 106 9.55 17.25 -19.29
CA SER A 106 10.60 18.14 -19.81
C SER A 106 10.57 18.14 -21.33
#